data_AF-A0A3N5KYT4-F1
#
_entry.id   AF-A0A3N5KYT4-F1
#
_cell.length_a   1.000
_cell.length_b   1.000
_cell.length_c   1.000
_cell.angle_alpha   90.00
_cell.angle_beta   90.00
_cell.angle_gamma   90.00
#
_symmetry.space_group_name_H-M   'P 1'
#
loop_
_entity.id
_entity.type
_entity.pdbx_description
1 polymer ?
#
loop_
_entity_poly.entity_id
_entity_poly.type
_entity_poly.pdbx_seq_one_letter_code
_entity_poly.pdbx_strand_id
1 'polypeptide(L)'
;MDGVLVVDKPEGWSSHDAVNKLRRLTNIRRIGHLGTLDPMATGVLPLVVGRATRLAQFFLRGEKIYDAVIRFGYATDTYDRDGTPVGPTTEPKIERAQLEAAL
;
A
#
# COMPACT_ATOMS: atom_id res chain seq x y z
N MET A 1 22.11 -10.60 -10.52
CA MET A 1 20.98 -11.38 -9.99
C MET A 1 19.70 -10.83 -10.60
N ASP A 2 18.82 -11.69 -11.09
CA ASP A 2 17.51 -11.35 -11.65
C ASP A 2 16.45 -12.10 -10.84
N GLY A 3 15.35 -11.45 -10.43
CA GLY A 3 14.31 -12.13 -9.66
C GLY A 3 13.28 -11.22 -9.02
N VAL A 4 12.46 -11.81 -8.15
CA VAL A 4 11.45 -11.13 -7.33
C VAL A 4 11.77 -11.36 -5.86
N LEU A 5 11.74 -10.30 -5.06
CA LEU A 5 11.82 -10.35 -3.61
C LEU A 5 10.50 -9.85 -3.03
N VAL A 6 9.80 -10.69 -2.29
CA VAL A 6 8.57 -10.29 -1.58
C VAL A 6 8.96 -9.72 -0.23
N VAL A 7 8.69 -8.43 -0.03
CA VAL A 7 8.99 -7.73 1.21
C VAL A 7 7.70 -7.54 2.00
N ASP A 8 7.73 -7.83 3.29
CA ASP A 8 6.74 -7.33 4.22
C ASP A 8 7.11 -5.87 4.56
N LYS A 9 6.46 -4.91 3.89
CA LYS A 9 6.76 -3.48 4.01
C LYS A 9 6.31 -3.01 5.40
N PRO A 10 7.22 -2.46 6.23
CA PRO A 10 6.80 -1.86 7.48
C PRO A 10 6.05 -0.54 7.23
N GLU A 11 5.36 -0.08 8.27
CA GLU A 11 4.74 1.23 8.30
C GLU A 11 5.80 2.34 8.23
N GLY A 12 5.42 3.49 7.67
CA GLY A 12 6.25 4.68 7.53
C GLY A 12 7.21 4.66 6.33
N TRP A 13 7.36 3.52 5.65
CA TRP A 13 8.14 3.44 4.41
C TRP A 13 7.24 3.66 3.21
N SER A 14 7.65 4.54 2.29
CA SER A 14 7.08 4.49 0.94
C SER A 14 7.56 3.23 0.20
N SER A 15 6.84 2.81 -0.85
CA SER A 15 7.35 1.74 -1.74
C SER A 15 8.71 2.08 -2.36
N HIS A 16 8.98 3.37 -2.59
CA HIS A 16 10.27 3.85 -3.10
C HIS A 16 11.40 3.70 -2.07
N ASP A 17 11.12 3.85 -0.77
CA ASP A 17 12.11 3.62 0.28
C ASP A 17 12.55 2.16 0.30
N ALA A 18 11.61 1.22 0.14
CA ALA A 18 11.94 -0.20 0.03
C ALA A 18 12.85 -0.49 -1.16
N VAL A 19 12.54 0.08 -2.33
CA VAL A 19 13.41 0.00 -3.52
C VAL A 19 14.80 0.58 -3.23
N ASN A 20 14.88 1.77 -2.65
CA ASN A 20 16.15 2.46 -2.38
C ASN A 20 17.01 1.71 -1.36
N LYS A 21 16.40 1.10 -0.33
CA LYS A 21 17.10 0.25 0.63
C LYS A 21 17.67 -1.00 -0.05
N LEU A 22 16.90 -1.67 -0.90
CA LEU A 22 17.40 -2.84 -1.63
C LEU A 22 18.52 -2.46 -2.62
N ARG A 23 18.41 -1.30 -3.29
CA ARG A 23 19.51 -0.75 -4.14
C ARG A 23 20.79 -0.57 -3.34
N ARG A 24 20.72 0.00 -2.12
CA ARG A 24 21.88 0.20 -1.24
C ARG A 24 22.49 -1.12 -0.76
N LEU A 25 21.65 -2.11 -0.41
CA LEU A 25 22.12 -3.42 0.06
C LEU A 25 22.78 -4.26 -1.04
N THR A 26 22.31 -4.13 -2.28
CA THR A 26 22.72 -5.02 -3.38
C THR A 26 23.64 -4.37 -4.41
N ASN A 27 23.77 -3.05 -4.40
CA ASN A 27 24.38 -2.24 -5.46
C ASN A 27 23.74 -2.42 -6.86
N ILE A 28 22.54 -3.00 -6.94
CA ILE A 28 21.83 -3.18 -8.21
C ILE A 28 20.96 -1.95 -8.46
N ARG A 29 21.18 -1.23 -9.56
CA ARG A 29 20.39 -0.03 -9.91
C ARG A 29 18.99 -0.36 -10.42
N ARG A 30 18.86 -1.42 -11.22
CA ARG A 30 17.62 -1.83 -11.88
C ARG A 30 16.71 -2.58 -10.91
N ILE A 31 15.98 -1.84 -10.09
CA ILE A 31 14.99 -2.35 -9.13
C ILE A 31 13.72 -1.51 -9.24
N GLY A 32 12.57 -2.17 -9.18
CA GLY A 32 11.23 -1.56 -9.10
C GLY A 32 10.30 -2.37 -8.20
N HIS A 33 9.02 -2.00 -8.12
CA HIS A 33 7.99 -2.72 -7.37
C HIS A 33 6.77 -3.04 -8.24
N LEU A 34 5.94 -3.99 -7.84
CA LEU A 34 4.76 -4.47 -8.60
C LEU A 34 3.42 -3.81 -8.20
N GLY A 35 3.50 -2.66 -7.54
CA GLY A 35 2.34 -1.92 -7.05
C GLY A 35 2.73 -1.07 -5.86
N THR A 36 2.16 0.12 -5.76
CA THR A 36 2.42 1.03 -4.64
C THR A 36 1.61 0.58 -3.43
N LEU A 37 2.22 0.68 -2.25
CA LEU A 37 1.56 0.66 -0.95
C LEU A 37 1.83 2.01 -0.28
N ASP A 38 0.79 2.60 0.29
CA ASP A 38 0.90 3.85 1.03
C ASP A 38 1.88 3.73 2.20
N PRO A 39 2.51 4.83 2.63
CA PRO A 39 3.44 4.82 3.74
C PRO A 39 2.86 4.20 5.02
N MET A 40 1.61 4.53 5.36
CA MET A 40 0.93 3.97 6.54
C MET A 40 0.57 2.49 6.43
N ALA A 41 0.43 1.96 5.21
CA ALA A 41 0.05 0.56 4.99
C ALA A 41 1.23 -0.37 5.28
N THR A 42 0.95 -1.62 5.65
CA THR A 42 1.97 -2.67 5.82
C THR A 42 1.70 -3.84 4.87
N GLY A 43 2.60 -4.82 4.84
CA GLY A 43 2.36 -6.08 4.13
C GLY A 43 3.05 -6.19 2.78
N VAL A 44 2.45 -6.97 1.88
CA VAL A 44 3.11 -7.56 0.72
C VAL A 44 3.51 -6.52 -0.34
N LEU A 45 4.80 -6.27 -0.49
CA LEU A 45 5.40 -5.44 -1.55
C LEU A 45 6.42 -6.25 -2.38
N PRO A 46 6.03 -6.78 -3.55
CA PRO A 46 6.96 -7.45 -4.43
C PRO A 46 7.92 -6.46 -5.11
N LEU A 47 9.21 -6.68 -4.91
CA LEU A 47 10.30 -5.95 -5.56
C LEU A 47 10.88 -6.78 -6.71
N VAL A 48 10.96 -6.20 -7.90
CA VAL A 48 11.54 -6.82 -9.09
C VAL A 48 12.97 -6.33 -9.31
N VAL A 49 13.90 -7.25 -9.54
CA VAL A 49 15.34 -6.97 -9.62
C VAL A 49 15.89 -7.39 -11.00
N GLY A 50 16.73 -6.53 -11.58
CA GLY A 50 17.42 -6.82 -12.83
C GLY A 50 16.47 -6.96 -14.01
N ARG A 51 16.67 -7.96 -14.86
CA ARG A 51 15.84 -8.22 -16.04
C ARG A 51 14.39 -8.54 -15.69
N ALA A 52 14.12 -9.02 -14.47
CA ALA A 52 12.76 -9.31 -13.99
C ALA A 52 11.87 -8.06 -13.92
N THR A 53 12.43 -6.84 -13.94
CA THR A 53 11.60 -5.61 -13.99
C THR A 53 10.71 -5.54 -15.24
N ARG A 54 11.07 -6.25 -16.33
CA ARG A 54 10.23 -6.35 -17.54
C ARG A 54 8.93 -7.12 -17.31
N LEU A 55 8.86 -7.90 -16.24
CA LEU A 55 7.68 -8.67 -15.89
C LEU A 55 6.62 -7.81 -15.19
N ALA A 56 6.96 -6.59 -14.75
CA ALA A 56 6.07 -5.77 -13.94
C ALA A 56 4.71 -5.49 -14.59
N GLN A 57 4.71 -5.29 -15.92
CA GLN A 57 3.49 -5.07 -16.70
C GLN A 57 2.45 -6.20 -16.59
N PHE A 58 2.87 -7.44 -16.30
CA PHE A 58 1.95 -8.58 -16.21
C PHE A 58 1.28 -8.70 -14.83
N PHE A 59 1.86 -8.08 -13.80
CA PHE A 59 1.38 -8.18 -12.42
C PHE A 59 0.53 -6.98 -11.98
N LEU A 60 0.36 -5.98 -12.85
CA LEU A 60 -0.48 -4.80 -12.58
C LEU A 60 -1.97 -5.16 -12.40
N ARG A 61 -2.43 -6.30 -12.93
CA ARG A 61 -3.83 -6.73 -12.90
C ARG A 61 -4.09 -7.91 -11.95
N GLY A 62 -3.14 -8.23 -11.07
CA GLY A 62 -3.34 -9.26 -10.07
C GLY A 62 -4.37 -8.85 -9.04
N GLU A 63 -5.13 -9.82 -8.53
CA GLU A 63 -5.99 -9.62 -7.37
C GLU A 63 -5.15 -9.22 -6.15
N LYS A 64 -5.71 -8.34 -5.33
CA LYS A 64 -5.09 -7.87 -4.09
C LYS A 64 -6.12 -7.94 -2.99
N ILE A 65 -5.70 -8.41 -1.83
CA ILE A 65 -6.54 -8.54 -0.65
C ILE A 65 -5.96 -7.61 0.41
N TYR A 66 -6.82 -6.84 1.04
CA TYR A 66 -6.48 -5.89 2.08
C TYR A 66 -7.32 -6.17 3.31
N ASP A 67 -6.70 -6.02 4.48
CA ASP A 67 -7.40 -5.90 5.76
C ASP A 67 -7.25 -4.45 6.21
N ALA A 68 -8.37 -3.81 6.55
CA ALA A 68 -8.42 -2.37 6.83
C ALA A 68 -9.49 -2.05 7.87
N VAL A 69 -9.25 -0.99 8.64
CA VAL A 69 -10.20 -0.45 9.60
C VAL A 69 -10.66 0.92 9.13
N ILE A 70 -11.97 1.09 9.01
CA ILE A 70 -12.60 2.35 8.63
C ILE A 70 -13.20 3.01 9.88
N ARG A 71 -12.91 4.30 10.07
CA ARG A 71 -13.53 5.12 11.11
C ARG A 71 -14.67 5.95 10.52
N PHE A 72 -15.92 5.58 10.81
CA PHE A 72 -17.08 6.36 10.39
C PHE A 72 -17.22 7.66 11.21
N GLY A 73 -17.77 8.70 10.58
CA GLY A 73 -18.05 9.98 11.22
C GLY A 73 -16.85 10.91 11.39
N TYR A 74 -15.69 10.53 10.85
CA TYR A 74 -14.46 11.33 10.88
C TYR A 74 -13.82 11.31 9.48
N ALA A 75 -13.49 12.48 8.94
CA ALA A 75 -12.89 12.62 7.62
C ALA A 75 -11.56 13.35 7.70
N THR A 76 -10.67 13.03 6.78
CA THR A 76 -9.39 13.72 6.55
C THR A 76 -9.24 14.07 5.08
N ASP A 77 -8.32 14.98 4.75
CA ASP A 77 -8.02 15.41 3.38
C ASP A 77 -7.31 14.34 2.52
N THR A 78 -6.71 13.33 3.14
CA THR A 78 -6.08 12.18 2.48
C THR A 78 -6.94 10.91 2.50
N TYR A 79 -8.11 10.96 3.13
CA TYR A 79 -9.00 9.81 3.36
C TYR A 79 -8.40 8.68 4.21
N ASP A 80 -7.31 8.96 4.92
CA ASP A 80 -6.68 8.05 5.85
C ASP A 80 -6.28 8.76 7.15
N ARG A 81 -5.61 8.04 8.06
CA ARG A 81 -5.25 8.55 9.38
C ARG A 81 -4.07 9.54 9.39
N ASP A 82 -3.32 9.66 8.29
CA ASP A 82 -2.16 10.54 8.21
C ASP A 82 -2.53 11.97 7.79
N GLY A 83 -3.75 12.15 7.24
CA GLY A 83 -4.26 13.44 6.79
C GLY A 83 -4.73 14.38 7.90
N THR A 84 -5.01 15.62 7.50
CA THR A 84 -5.57 16.63 8.39
C THR A 84 -7.10 16.46 8.49
N PRO A 85 -7.71 16.50 9.69
CA PRO A 85 -9.16 16.43 9.82
C PRO A 85 -9.89 17.50 9.00
N VAL A 86 -10.95 17.07 8.31
CA VAL A 86 -11.82 17.96 7.53
C VAL A 86 -13.27 17.84 8.01
N GLY A 87 -13.90 18.99 8.27
CA GLY A 87 -15.26 19.06 8.76
C GLY A 87 -15.45 18.64 10.23
N PRO A 88 -16.69 18.70 10.74
CA PRO A 88 -17.00 18.30 12.10
C PRO A 88 -16.99 16.77 12.25
N THR A 89 -16.52 16.28 13.41
CA THR A 89 -16.73 14.88 13.79
C THR A 89 -18.21 14.65 14.09
N THR A 90 -18.75 13.54 13.61
CA THR A 90 -20.14 13.14 13.85
C THR A 90 -20.18 11.79 14.57
N GLU A 91 -21.29 11.51 15.25
CA GLU A 91 -21.59 10.21 15.84
C GLU A 91 -22.57 9.45 14.94
N PRO A 92 -22.07 8.68 13.97
CA PRO A 92 -22.93 8.03 13.00
C PRO A 92 -23.69 6.87 13.67
N LYS A 93 -25.02 6.88 13.52
CA LYS A 93 -25.88 5.76 13.91
C LYS A 93 -26.04 4.84 12.71
N ILE A 94 -25.19 3.81 12.63
CA ILE A 94 -25.16 2.87 11.51
C ILE A 94 -25.47 1.48 12.03
N GLU A 95 -26.52 0.85 11.51
CA GLU A 95 -26.79 -0.56 11.76
C GLU A 95 -25.96 -1.42 10.79
N ARG A 96 -25.52 -2.59 11.25
CA ARG A 96 -24.69 -3.51 10.45
C ARG A 96 -25.34 -3.83 9.09
N ALA A 97 -26.63 -4.11 9.06
CA ALA A 97 -27.35 -4.46 7.83
C ALA A 97 -27.35 -3.31 6.80
N GLN A 98 -27.41 -2.06 7.26
CA GLN A 98 -27.35 -0.88 6.39
C GLN A 98 -25.95 -0.73 5.79
N LEU A 99 -24.91 -1.00 6.57
CA LEU A 99 -23.53 -0.97 6.09
C LEU A 99 -23.26 -2.08 5.07
N GLU A 100 -23.66 -3.32 5.36
CA GLU A 100 -23.46 -4.46 4.47
C GLU A 100 -24.21 -4.31 3.14
N ALA A 101 -25.37 -3.66 3.12
CA ALA A 101 -26.12 -3.39 1.89
C ALA A 101 -25.49 -2.29 1.01
N ALA A 102 -24.56 -1.49 1.55
CA ALA A 102 -23.90 -0.39 0.85
C ALA A 102 -22.48 -0.74 0.36
N LEU A 103 -21.95 -1.90 0.74
CA LEU A 103 -20.66 -2.45 0.29
C LEU A 103 -20.84 -3.33 -0.95
#